data_AF-A0A1E3YP51-F1
#
_entry.id   AF-A0A1E3YP51-F1
#
_cell.length_a   1.000
_cell.length_b   1.000
_cell.length_c   1.000
_cell.angle_alpha   90.00
_cell.angle_beta   90.00
_cell.angle_gamma   90.00
#
_symmetry.space_group_name_H-M   'P 1'
#
loop_
_entity.id
_entity.type
_entity.pdbx_description
1 polymer ?
#
loop_
_entity_poly.entity_id
_entity_poly.type
_entity_poly.pdbx_seq_one_letter_code
_entity_poly.pdbx_strand_id
1 'polypeptide(L)'
;MPAGYYIGRHLVLLAVDDEGVDLEGTCRLPPGRDIVLYGLPFAPAIGRRVHVIRWQMIRDGSRGPVYRGRGEWQDGGGRPPLACAHAPPG
;
A
#
# COMPACT_ATOMS: atom_id res chain seq x y z
N MET A 1 14.79 -4.20 -4.27
CA MET A 1 14.15 -3.10 -3.52
C MET A 1 12.70 -2.98 -3.98
N PRO A 2 11.71 -2.89 -3.08
CA PRO A 2 10.29 -2.78 -3.47
C PRO A 2 10.02 -1.45 -4.19
N ALA A 3 9.14 -1.46 -5.19
CA ALA A 3 8.78 -0.25 -5.93
C ALA A 3 7.77 0.59 -5.15
N GLY A 4 7.94 1.92 -5.18
CA GLY A 4 7.10 2.86 -4.45
C GLY A 4 5.96 3.44 -5.28
N TYR A 5 4.75 3.50 -4.72
CA TYR A 5 3.57 4.06 -5.37
C TYR A 5 2.83 5.01 -4.43
N TYR A 6 2.34 6.12 -4.99
CA TYR A 6 1.56 7.11 -4.26
C TYR A 6 0.06 6.91 -4.53
N ILE A 7 -0.72 6.85 -3.47
CA ILE A 7 -2.18 6.92 -3.54
C ILE A 7 -2.59 8.33 -3.98
N GLY A 8 -3.60 8.43 -4.84
CA GLY A 8 -4.09 9.68 -5.45
C GLY A 8 -3.30 10.13 -6.69
N ARG A 9 -2.09 9.59 -6.92
CA ARG A 9 -1.27 9.90 -8.11
C ARG A 9 -1.11 8.71 -9.05
N HIS A 10 -0.65 7.57 -8.53
CA HIS A 10 -0.41 6.36 -9.32
C HIS A 10 -1.54 5.35 -9.17
N LEU A 11 -2.13 5.32 -7.98
CA LEU A 11 -3.14 4.35 -7.57
C LEU A 11 -4.28 5.08 -6.86
N VAL A 12 -5.47 4.51 -6.93
CA VAL A 12 -6.65 4.92 -6.18
C VAL A 12 -6.94 3.84 -5.16
N LEU A 13 -7.21 4.28 -3.93
CA LEU A 13 -7.62 3.42 -2.84
C LEU A 13 -9.11 3.16 -2.94
N LEU A 14 -9.51 1.89 -3.06
CA LEU A 14 -10.93 1.52 -3.14
C LEU A 14 -11.48 1.10 -1.77
N ALA A 15 -10.76 0.21 -1.09
CA ALA A 15 -11.14 -0.31 0.22
C ALA A 15 -9.89 -0.69 1.01
N VAL A 16 -10.02 -0.67 2.33
CA VAL A 16 -8.97 -1.03 3.29
C VAL A 16 -9.61 -1.77 4.44
N ASP A 17 -8.94 -2.82 4.88
CA ASP A 17 -9.25 -3.55 6.09
C ASP A 17 -7.95 -3.96 6.80
N ASP A 18 -8.09 -4.79 7.82
CA ASP A 18 -6.99 -5.25 8.66
C ASP A 18 -6.02 -6.18 7.92
N GLU A 19 -6.48 -6.89 6.89
CA GLU A 19 -5.67 -7.84 6.12
C GLU A 19 -4.92 -7.14 4.98
N GLY A 20 -5.53 -6.11 4.39
CA GLY A 20 -4.97 -5.53 3.18
C GLY A 20 -5.73 -4.34 2.61
N VAL A 21 -5.61 -4.24 1.29
CA VAL A 21 -6.03 -3.06 0.54
C VAL A 21 -6.42 -3.42 -0.89
N ASP A 22 -7.58 -2.91 -1.33
CA ASP A 22 -8.01 -2.96 -2.72
C ASP A 22 -7.66 -1.64 -3.41
N LEU A 23 -7.01 -1.76 -4.56
CA LEU A 23 -6.45 -0.64 -5.31
C LEU A 23 -6.88 -0.71 -6.78
N GLU A 24 -6.91 0.46 -7.42
CA GLU A 24 -7.09 0.62 -8.85
C GLU A 24 -6.02 1.56 -9.42
N GLY A 25 -5.56 1.32 -10.64
CA GLY A 25 -4.66 2.25 -11.30
C GLY A 25 -4.26 1.83 -12.70
N THR A 26 -3.39 2.62 -13.33
CA THR A 26 -2.92 2.37 -14.70
C THR A 26 -1.60 1.59 -14.74
N CYS A 27 -0.95 1.39 -13.59
CA CYS A 27 0.28 0.62 -13.51
C CYS A 27 0.00 -0.89 -13.45
N ARG A 28 0.90 -1.67 -14.04
CA ARG A 28 0.86 -3.13 -13.97
C ARG A 28 1.63 -3.60 -12.74
N LEU A 29 0.93 -4.21 -11.80
CA LEU A 29 1.50 -4.78 -10.57
C LEU A 29 1.38 -6.31 -10.65
N PRO A 30 2.45 -7.06 -10.94
CA PRO A 30 2.38 -8.52 -10.98
C PRO A 30 2.01 -9.09 -9.60
N PRO A 31 1.16 -10.15 -9.53
CA PRO A 31 1.02 -10.96 -8.33
C PRO A 31 2.38 -11.48 -7.84
N GLY A 32 2.53 -11.60 -6.51
CA GLY A 32 3.78 -12.00 -5.87
C GLY A 32 4.80 -10.88 -5.69
N ARG A 33 4.47 -9.64 -6.10
CA ARG A 33 5.37 -8.49 -5.99
C ARG A 33 5.11 -7.71 -4.70
N ASP A 34 6.19 -7.31 -4.04
CA ASP A 34 6.13 -6.35 -2.94
C ASP A 34 6.25 -4.91 -3.43
N ILE A 35 5.37 -4.06 -2.93
CA ILE A 35 5.34 -2.62 -3.20
C ILE A 35 5.29 -1.84 -1.89
N VAL A 36 5.64 -0.56 -1.96
CA VAL A 36 5.47 0.39 -0.86
C VAL A 36 4.41 1.40 -1.25
N LEU A 37 3.38 1.54 -0.43
CA LEU A 37 2.33 2.53 -0.60
C LEU A 37 2.61 3.76 0.25
N TYR A 38 2.55 4.93 -0.38
CA TYR A 38 2.67 6.24 0.28
C TYR A 38 1.34 7.01 0.21
N GLY A 39 1.09 7.88 1.19
CA GLY A 39 -0.08 8.75 1.21
C GLY A 39 -1.38 8.08 1.67
N LEU A 40 -1.30 7.01 2.48
CA LEU A 40 -2.48 6.41 3.12
C LEU A 40 -3.03 7.36 4.22
N PRO A 41 -4.35 7.57 4.31
CA PRO A 41 -4.92 8.55 5.24
C PRO A 41 -4.92 8.12 6.72
N PHE A 42 -4.66 6.84 7.02
CA PHE A 42 -4.81 6.25 8.37
C PHE A 42 -3.51 5.61 8.92
N ALA A 43 -2.37 5.78 8.25
CA ALA A 43 -1.08 5.25 8.70
C ALA A 43 0.00 6.35 8.61
N PRO A 44 1.02 6.36 9.50
CA PRO A 44 2.06 7.38 9.46
C PRO A 44 2.72 7.45 8.08
N ALA A 45 3.21 8.64 7.70
CA ALA A 45 3.74 8.96 6.37
C ALA A 45 4.93 8.09 5.89
N ILE A 46 5.38 7.13 6.70
CA ILE A 46 6.37 6.11 6.39
C ILE A 46 5.64 5.02 5.61
N GLY A 47 5.86 4.96 4.30
CA GLY A 47 5.09 4.10 3.40
C GLY A 47 4.96 2.65 3.88
N ARG A 48 3.76 2.07 3.70
CA ARG A 48 3.41 0.72 4.17
C ARG A 48 3.69 -0.31 3.08
N ARG A 49 4.26 -1.45 3.46
CA ARG A 49 4.57 -2.54 2.52
C ARG A 49 3.33 -3.37 2.23
N VAL A 50 3.16 -3.73 0.97
CA VAL A 50 2.03 -4.51 0.47
C VAL A 50 2.55 -5.62 -0.44
N HIS A 51 2.09 -6.83 -0.21
CA HIS A 51 2.28 -7.96 -1.11
C HIS A 51 1.11 -8.05 -2.08
N VAL A 52 1.35 -7.99 -3.39
CA VAL A 52 0.28 -8.01 -4.39
C VAL A 52 -0.22 -9.44 -4.56
N ILE A 53 -1.48 -9.69 -4.21
CA ILE A 53 -2.12 -11.02 -4.30
C ILE A 53 -2.74 -11.23 -5.68
N ARG A 54 -3.48 -10.22 -6.15
CA ARG A 54 -4.13 -10.24 -7.47
C ARG A 54 -4.05 -8.85 -8.09
N TRP A 55 -3.92 -8.81 -9.41
CA TRP A 55 -3.97 -7.58 -10.18
C TRP A 55 -4.43 -7.92 -11.60
N GLN A 56 -5.57 -7.38 -12.00
CA GLN A 56 -6.23 -7.75 -13.25
C GLN A 56 -6.64 -6.50 -14.00
N MET A 57 -6.54 -6.53 -15.32
CA MET A 57 -7.09 -5.46 -16.15
C MET A 57 -8.61 -5.55 -16.09
N ILE A 58 -9.27 -4.46 -15.69
CA ILE A 58 -10.74 -4.39 -15.60
C ILE A 58 -11.35 -3.63 -16.78
N ARG A 59 -10.57 -2.77 -17.42
CA ARG A 59 -11.00 -1.98 -18.58
C ARG A 59 -9.80 -1.65 -19.45
N ASP A 60 -9.98 -1.81 -20.75
CA ASP A 60 -9.11 -1.19 -21.75
C ASP A 60 -9.89 -0.07 -22.43
N GLY A 61 -9.44 1.17 -22.25
CA GLY A 61 -10.16 2.35 -22.71
C GLY A 61 -9.24 3.31 -23.46
N SER A 62 -9.83 4.37 -24.03
CA SER A 62 -9.07 5.38 -24.79
C SER A 62 -7.97 6.09 -24.00
N ARG A 63 -7.98 5.99 -22.66
CA ARG A 63 -6.96 6.52 -21.75
C ARG A 63 -5.91 5.49 -21.31
N GLY A 64 -5.92 4.31 -21.92
CA GLY A 64 -5.07 3.18 -21.57
C GLY A 64 -5.74 2.18 -20.61
N PRO A 65 -5.02 1.10 -20.28
CA PRO A 65 -5.53 0.04 -19.44
C PRO A 65 -5.69 0.48 -17.99
N VAL A 66 -6.79 0.09 -17.39
CA VAL A 66 -7.05 0.23 -15.96
C VAL A 66 -7.05 -1.14 -15.33
N TYR A 67 -6.27 -1.27 -14.26
CA TYR A 67 -6.10 -2.47 -13.49
C TYR A 67 -6.68 -2.28 -12.10
N ARG A 68 -7.18 -3.38 -11.53
CA ARG A 68 -7.66 -3.45 -10.15
C ARG A 68 -7.14 -4.71 -9.50
N GLY A 69 -6.91 -4.64 -8.20
CA GLY A 69 -6.54 -5.81 -7.45
C GLY A 69 -6.39 -5.58 -5.96
N ARG A 70 -5.95 -6.63 -5.30
CA ARG A 70 -5.81 -6.72 -3.85
C ARG A 70 -4.35 -6.94 -3.51
N GLY A 71 -3.88 -6.23 -2.50
CA GLY A 71 -2.65 -6.56 -1.81
C GLY A 71 -2.90 -6.79 -0.33
N GLU A 72 -2.07 -7.62 0.28
CA GLU A 72 -2.07 -7.88 1.72
C GLU A 72 -0.99 -7.03 2.37
N TRP A 73 -1.26 -6.57 3.60
CA TRP A 73 -0.24 -5.91 4.39
C TRP A 73 0.89 -6.88 4.67
N GLN A 74 2.10 -6.53 4.25
CA GLN A 74 3.29 -7.20 4.77
C GLN A 74 3.48 -6.61 6.16
N ASP A 75 3.16 -7.38 7.20
CA ASP A 75 3.47 -7.03 8.58
C ASP A 75 4.95 -6.63 8.64
N GLY A 76 5.18 -5.33 8.72
CA GLY A 76 6.45 -4.85 9.18
C GLY A 76 6.55 -5.32 10.62
N GLY A 77 7.48 -6.23 10.90
CA GLY A 77 8.02 -6.46 12.25
C GLY A 77 8.70 -5.20 12.83
N GLY A 78 8.11 -4.04 12.64
CA GLY A 78 8.40 -2.80 13.32
C GLY A 78 7.18 -2.49 14.17
N ARG A 79 7.16 -3.08 15.38
CA ARG A 79 6.58 -2.40 16.54
C ARG A 79 6.94 -0.92 16.39
N PRO A 80 6.01 0.05 16.43
CA PRO A 80 6.43 1.44 16.55
C PRO A 80 7.39 1.48 17.73
N PRO A 81 8.60 2.09 17.64
CA PRO A 81 9.40 2.29 18.83
C PRO A 81 8.45 2.92 19.85
N LEU A 82 8.26 2.22 20.98
CA LEU A 82 7.52 2.76 22.10
C LEU A 82 8.07 4.18 22.28
N ALA A 83 7.19 5.17 22.12
CA ALA A 83 7.53 6.56 22.36
C ALA A 83 8.33 6.61 23.66
N CYS A 84 9.50 7.26 23.61
CA CYS A 84 10.43 7.36 24.72
C CYS A 84 9.66 7.56 26.02
N ALA A 85 9.66 6.54 26.88
CA ALA A 85 9.27 6.71 28.27
C ALA A 85 10.36 7.59 28.90
N HIS A 86 10.14 8.90 28.87
CA HIS A 86 10.81 9.80 29.80
C HIS A 86 10.36 9.39 31.20
N ALA A 87 11.13 8.50 31.83
CA ALA A 87 11.11 8.39 33.27
C ALA A 87 11.67 9.71 33.82
N PRO A 88 10.93 10.46 34.66
CA PRO A 88 11.51 11.59 35.36
C PRO A 88 12.56 11.06 36.34
N PRO A 89 13.69 11.77 36.53
CA PRO A 89 14.64 11.41 37.58
C PRO A 89 13.99 11.66 38.95
N GLY A 90 13.98 10.63 39.78
CA GLY A 90 13.80 10.73 41.24
C GLY A 90 15.13 10.55 41.94
#